data_AF-A0A8S1C071-F1
#
_entry.id   AF-A0A8S1C071-F1
#
_cell.length_a   1.000
_cell.length_b   1.000
_cell.length_c   1.000
_cell.angle_alpha   90.00
_cell.angle_beta   90.00
_cell.angle_gamma   90.00
#
_symmetry.space_group_name_H-M   'P 1'
#
loop_
_entity.id
_entity.type
_entity.pdbx_description
1 polymer ?
#
loop_
_entity_poly.entity_id
_entity_poly.type
_entity_poly.pdbx_seq_one_letter_code
_entity_poly.pdbx_strand_id
1 'polypeptide(L)'
;MTHLFSSAGARLALVEQEDSSADQILFGKNNNHGQCYSQCTARRIAKNKEENGVSEKEAEALGEKSPSEKEASAADYSNFILTYDEAPGYLKFNPYIRSGYRGFLTTKMCIESIFWWTNETVNIWSHIFGWMLFLGLTLYDLILLNIHASALDKLIVGLLLLCFQACMILSSAYHTFSCKSEKAYSCFLTYDLCGIALSILAIYMSGVYYAFWCYSEWQQFYLLTVCLIFALAMALQYPAFQVDSHTKMLVFVGWAAYGVVPTIHWVIMMGGWQNPIVVLLLPRVLGMYAIVSLAFAIYITRIPERFVPGESSKLILKADFVTPIDLPKRNLLTVSC
;
A
#
# COMPACT_ATOMS: atom_id res chain seq x y z
N MET A 1 9.39 -5.69 5.89
CA MET A 1 10.28 -5.35 4.74
C MET A 1 9.85 -6.04 3.44
N THR A 2 9.52 -7.34 3.45
CA THR A 2 8.89 -8.10 2.33
C THR A 2 7.83 -7.31 1.57
N HIS A 3 6.83 -6.75 2.26
CA HIS A 3 5.73 -5.99 1.63
C HIS A 3 6.13 -4.59 1.13
N LEU A 4 7.12 -3.92 1.74
CA LEU A 4 7.57 -2.57 1.34
C LEU A 4 8.24 -2.58 -0.05
N PHE A 5 9.08 -3.58 -0.31
CA PHE A 5 9.77 -3.69 -1.59
C PHE A 5 8.92 -4.40 -2.67
N SER A 6 8.04 -5.33 -2.26
CA SER A 6 6.95 -5.81 -3.13
C SER A 6 6.15 -4.64 -3.67
N SER A 7 5.81 -3.69 -2.80
CA SER A 7 5.03 -2.49 -3.08
C SER A 7 5.78 -1.47 -3.95
N ALA A 8 7.09 -1.34 -3.80
CA ALA A 8 7.94 -0.42 -4.57
C ALA A 8 8.02 -0.78 -6.06
N GLY A 9 8.50 -1.99 -6.35
CA GLY A 9 8.54 -2.50 -7.73
C GLY A 9 7.15 -2.68 -8.32
N ALA A 10 6.14 -2.88 -7.46
CA ALA A 10 4.76 -2.93 -7.86
C ALA A 10 4.19 -1.63 -8.40
N ARG A 11 4.41 -0.57 -7.66
CA ARG A 11 3.74 0.70 -7.89
C ARG A 11 4.41 1.52 -8.97
N LEU A 12 5.68 1.24 -9.29
CA LEU A 12 6.29 1.74 -10.52
C LEU A 12 5.71 1.10 -11.79
N ALA A 13 5.31 -0.18 -11.77
CA ALA A 13 4.56 -0.77 -12.87
C ALA A 13 3.12 -0.21 -13.00
N LEU A 14 2.59 0.43 -11.95
CA LEU A 14 1.33 1.20 -12.03
C LEU A 14 1.52 2.57 -12.70
N VAL A 15 2.69 3.20 -12.56
CA VAL A 15 3.05 4.42 -13.30
C VAL A 15 3.12 4.13 -14.81
N GLU A 16 3.58 2.93 -15.18
CA GLU A 16 3.62 2.46 -16.58
C GLU A 16 2.21 2.26 -17.19
N GLN A 17 1.21 1.92 -16.36
CA GLN A 17 -0.20 1.85 -16.80
C GLN A 17 -0.86 3.24 -16.89
N GLU A 18 -0.37 4.22 -16.14
CA GLU A 18 -0.88 5.61 -16.16
C GLU A 18 -0.65 6.28 -17.52
N ASP A 19 0.49 6.03 -18.18
CA ASP A 19 0.81 6.61 -19.51
C ASP A 19 -0.08 6.05 -20.64
N SER A 20 -0.50 4.77 -20.57
CA SER A 20 -1.44 4.21 -21.56
C SER A 20 -2.84 4.83 -21.47
N SER A 21 -3.21 5.41 -20.32
CA SER A 21 -4.45 6.15 -20.12
C SER A 21 -4.29 7.67 -20.32
N ALA A 22 -3.10 8.24 -20.09
CA ALA A 22 -2.84 9.66 -20.35
C ALA A 22 -2.93 10.01 -21.84
N ASP A 23 -2.55 9.07 -22.73
CA ASP A 23 -2.72 9.23 -24.19
C ASP A 23 -4.20 9.23 -24.64
N GLN A 24 -5.14 8.74 -23.82
CA GLN A 24 -6.58 8.89 -24.08
C GLN A 24 -7.16 10.24 -23.60
N ILE A 25 -6.44 11.02 -22.78
CA ILE A 25 -6.98 12.19 -22.08
C ILE A 25 -6.67 13.53 -22.78
N LEU A 26 -5.82 13.55 -23.80
CA LEU A 26 -5.63 14.76 -24.64
C LEU A 26 -6.86 15.11 -25.51
N PHE A 27 -7.90 14.26 -25.55
CA PHE A 27 -9.19 14.55 -26.17
C PHE A 27 -10.36 14.40 -25.19
N GLY A 28 -10.49 15.29 -24.20
CA GLY A 28 -11.73 15.33 -23.40
C GLY A 28 -11.71 16.21 -22.16
N LYS A 29 -11.62 17.53 -22.31
CA LYS A 29 -12.03 18.44 -21.23
C LYS A 29 -13.51 18.22 -20.90
N ASN A 30 -13.85 17.85 -19.66
CA ASN A 30 -15.05 18.37 -19.00
C ASN A 30 -15.04 18.21 -17.47
N ASN A 31 -15.19 19.35 -16.79
CA ASN A 31 -15.46 19.48 -15.35
C ASN A 31 -16.79 18.80 -15.00
N ASN A 32 -16.79 17.63 -14.35
CA ASN A 32 -18.03 16.97 -13.91
C ASN A 32 -17.87 16.05 -12.66
N HIS A 33 -17.04 16.44 -11.69
CA HIS A 33 -16.80 15.62 -10.49
C HIS A 33 -18.04 15.37 -9.60
N GLY A 34 -19.03 16.27 -9.59
CA GLY A 34 -20.30 16.06 -8.87
C GLY A 34 -21.30 15.15 -9.59
N GLN A 35 -21.15 14.96 -10.91
CA GLN A 35 -22.09 14.18 -11.73
C GLN A 35 -21.74 12.68 -11.77
N CYS A 36 -20.47 12.30 -11.56
CA CYS A 36 -20.07 10.89 -11.60
C CYS A 36 -20.50 10.12 -10.33
N TYR A 37 -20.42 10.77 -9.15
CA TYR A 37 -20.96 10.26 -7.88
C TYR A 37 -22.47 10.03 -7.96
N SER A 38 -23.23 11.02 -8.47
CA SER A 38 -24.68 10.89 -8.61
C SER A 38 -25.07 9.87 -9.69
N GLN A 39 -24.34 9.77 -10.81
CA GLN A 39 -24.65 8.82 -11.87
C GLN A 39 -24.39 7.36 -11.49
N CYS A 40 -23.31 7.03 -10.79
CA CYS A 40 -23.06 5.63 -10.36
C CYS A 40 -24.09 5.16 -9.35
N THR A 41 -24.40 5.99 -8.34
CA THR A 41 -25.41 5.69 -7.33
C THR A 41 -26.82 5.66 -7.95
N ALA A 42 -27.16 6.60 -8.85
CA ALA A 42 -28.45 6.61 -9.54
C ALA A 42 -28.63 5.42 -10.49
N ARG A 43 -27.59 5.01 -11.24
CA ARG A 43 -27.67 3.83 -12.13
C ARG A 43 -27.89 2.54 -11.34
N ARG A 44 -27.30 2.40 -10.16
CA ARG A 44 -27.47 1.19 -9.33
C ARG A 44 -28.75 1.22 -8.51
N ILE A 45 -29.21 2.38 -8.04
CA ILE A 45 -30.58 2.53 -7.50
C ILE A 45 -31.62 2.18 -8.57
N ALA A 46 -31.42 2.61 -9.82
CA ALA A 46 -32.29 2.25 -10.94
C ALA A 46 -32.23 0.75 -11.26
N LYS A 47 -31.03 0.16 -11.30
CA LYS A 47 -30.85 -1.28 -11.55
C LYS A 47 -31.41 -2.16 -10.42
N ASN A 48 -31.21 -1.77 -9.15
CA ASN A 48 -31.83 -2.44 -8.00
C ASN A 48 -33.35 -2.25 -7.99
N LYS A 49 -33.88 -1.12 -8.48
CA LYS A 49 -35.32 -0.95 -8.69
C LYS A 49 -35.87 -1.80 -9.84
N GLU A 50 -35.09 -2.06 -10.89
CA GLU A 50 -35.48 -2.96 -11.97
C GLU A 50 -35.41 -4.44 -11.54
N GLU A 51 -34.37 -4.83 -10.78
CA GLU A 51 -34.21 -6.19 -10.25
C GLU A 51 -35.23 -6.48 -9.12
N ASN A 52 -35.55 -5.50 -8.26
CA ASN A 52 -36.58 -5.64 -7.22
C ASN A 52 -38.00 -5.27 -7.70
N GLY A 53 -38.15 -4.64 -8.87
CA GLY A 53 -39.43 -4.23 -9.45
C GLY A 53 -40.28 -5.40 -9.95
N VAL A 54 -39.72 -6.61 -9.97
CA VAL A 54 -40.47 -7.86 -10.19
C VAL A 54 -41.08 -8.39 -8.88
N SER A 55 -40.65 -7.88 -7.72
CA SER A 55 -41.08 -8.32 -6.37
C SER A 55 -42.04 -7.37 -5.65
N GLU A 56 -42.15 -6.09 -6.04
CA GLU A 56 -43.02 -5.12 -5.35
C GLU A 56 -44.52 -5.49 -5.41
N LYS A 57 -44.94 -6.27 -6.41
CA LYS A 57 -46.35 -6.71 -6.52
C LYS A 57 -46.75 -7.80 -5.53
N GLU A 58 -45.81 -8.47 -4.86
CA GLU A 58 -46.10 -9.48 -3.82
C GLU A 58 -45.87 -8.97 -2.38
N ALA A 59 -45.05 -7.93 -2.19
CA ALA A 59 -44.75 -7.36 -0.87
C ALA A 59 -45.89 -6.50 -0.30
N GLU A 60 -46.74 -5.91 -1.14
CA GLU A 60 -47.90 -5.10 -0.67
C GLU A 60 -49.03 -5.98 -0.07
N ALA A 61 -48.99 -7.30 -0.29
CA ALA A 61 -49.93 -8.26 0.30
C ALA A 61 -49.47 -8.85 1.66
N LEU A 62 -48.22 -8.62 2.06
CA LEU A 62 -47.63 -9.12 3.30
C LEU A 62 -46.94 -7.96 4.00
N GLY A 63 -47.64 -7.24 4.88
CA GLY A 63 -47.18 -6.00 5.51
C GLY A 63 -45.79 -6.07 6.15
N GLU A 64 -44.75 -5.82 5.35
CA GLU A 64 -43.36 -5.79 5.80
C GLU A 64 -43.04 -4.46 6.49
N LYS A 65 -42.34 -4.56 7.63
CA LYS A 65 -41.85 -3.41 8.41
C LYS A 65 -40.71 -2.71 7.67
N SER A 66 -40.63 -1.39 7.87
CA SER A 66 -39.50 -0.55 7.44
C SER A 66 -38.14 -1.15 7.85
N PRO A 67 -37.11 -1.11 6.98
CA PRO A 67 -35.80 -1.69 7.29
C PRO A 67 -35.22 -1.12 8.58
N SER A 68 -34.60 -1.98 9.39
CA SER A 68 -33.87 -1.54 10.59
C SER A 68 -32.65 -0.69 10.20
N GLU A 69 -32.20 0.22 11.07
CA GLU A 69 -31.02 1.08 10.80
C GLU A 69 -29.75 0.28 10.42
N LYS A 70 -29.62 -0.96 10.90
CA LYS A 70 -28.53 -1.87 10.53
C LYS A 70 -28.65 -2.39 9.09
N GLU A 71 -29.87 -2.68 8.63
CA GLU A 71 -30.13 -3.11 7.25
C GLU A 71 -29.98 -1.95 6.27
N ALA A 72 -30.39 -0.74 6.67
CA ALA A 72 -30.16 0.48 5.90
C ALA A 72 -28.66 0.79 5.72
N SER A 73 -27.85 0.61 6.78
CA SER A 73 -26.40 0.77 6.72
C SER A 73 -25.72 -0.30 5.85
N ALA A 74 -26.14 -1.57 5.96
CA ALA A 74 -25.63 -2.66 5.13
C ALA A 74 -25.98 -2.47 3.63
N ALA A 75 -27.18 -2.00 3.34
CA ALA A 75 -27.60 -1.63 1.98
C ALA A 75 -26.75 -0.48 1.42
N ASP A 76 -26.47 0.54 2.24
CA ASP A 76 -25.59 1.66 1.86
C ASP A 76 -24.16 1.19 1.57
N TYR A 77 -23.57 0.34 2.43
CA TYR A 77 -22.25 -0.27 2.20
C TYR A 77 -22.18 -1.09 0.90
N SER A 78 -23.20 -1.90 0.61
CA SER A 78 -23.23 -2.75 -0.58
C SER A 78 -23.25 -1.97 -1.90
N ASN A 79 -23.75 -0.73 -1.88
CA ASN A 79 -23.80 0.12 -3.07
C ASN A 79 -22.45 0.73 -3.44
N PHE A 80 -21.51 0.83 -2.48
CA PHE A 80 -20.18 1.40 -2.71
C PHE A 80 -19.10 0.36 -3.01
N ILE A 81 -19.41 -0.93 -2.88
CA ILE A 81 -18.49 -2.03 -3.22
C ILE A 81 -18.83 -2.56 -4.62
N LEU A 82 -17.85 -2.48 -5.50
CA LEU A 82 -17.94 -2.74 -6.92
C LEU A 82 -17.22 -4.04 -7.31
N THR A 83 -17.70 -4.62 -8.40
CA THR A 83 -16.98 -5.68 -9.12
C THR A 83 -15.87 -5.09 -9.98
N TYR A 84 -14.94 -5.92 -10.46
CA TYR A 84 -13.85 -5.49 -11.35
C TYR A 84 -14.37 -4.76 -12.59
N ASP A 85 -15.47 -5.23 -13.18
CA ASP A 85 -16.04 -4.65 -14.40
C ASP A 85 -16.67 -3.27 -14.14
N GLU A 86 -17.15 -3.04 -12.92
CA GLU A 86 -17.80 -1.78 -12.51
C GLU A 86 -16.83 -0.75 -11.94
N ALA A 87 -15.64 -1.15 -11.52
CA ALA A 87 -14.66 -0.25 -10.90
C ALA A 87 -14.17 0.86 -11.87
N PRO A 88 -13.69 2.01 -11.36
CA PRO A 88 -12.99 3.00 -12.18
C PRO A 88 -11.72 2.42 -12.83
N GLY A 89 -11.44 2.80 -14.08
CA GLY A 89 -10.33 2.24 -14.87
C GLY A 89 -8.96 2.34 -14.18
N TYR A 90 -8.65 3.47 -13.53
CA TYR A 90 -7.39 3.69 -12.82
C TYR A 90 -7.20 2.78 -11.59
N LEU A 91 -8.25 2.10 -11.11
CA LEU A 91 -8.16 1.10 -10.03
C LEU A 91 -8.03 -0.34 -10.55
N LYS A 92 -8.21 -0.59 -11.85
CA LYS A 92 -8.25 -1.93 -12.46
C LYS A 92 -6.87 -2.44 -12.89
N PHE A 93 -5.93 -2.50 -11.96
CA PHE A 93 -4.56 -2.94 -12.28
C PHE A 93 -4.39 -4.47 -12.25
N ASN A 94 -5.29 -5.21 -11.59
CA ASN A 94 -5.19 -6.66 -11.44
C ASN A 94 -6.49 -7.38 -11.86
N PRO A 95 -6.53 -8.02 -13.05
CA PRO A 95 -7.74 -8.69 -13.56
C PRO A 95 -8.13 -9.94 -12.75
N TYR A 96 -7.25 -10.45 -11.88
CA TYR A 96 -7.55 -11.61 -11.04
C TYR A 96 -8.36 -11.25 -9.78
N ILE A 97 -8.38 -9.97 -9.38
CA ILE A 97 -9.21 -9.46 -8.29
C ILE A 97 -10.57 -9.10 -8.88
N ARG A 98 -11.61 -9.89 -8.58
CA ARG A 98 -12.92 -9.80 -9.25
C ARG A 98 -13.95 -8.93 -8.52
N SER A 99 -13.77 -8.68 -7.23
CA SER A 99 -14.72 -7.89 -6.41
C SER A 99 -14.03 -7.26 -5.20
N GLY A 100 -14.75 -6.37 -4.51
CA GLY A 100 -14.26 -5.68 -3.31
C GLY A 100 -13.69 -4.29 -3.59
N TYR A 101 -13.82 -3.77 -4.81
CA TYR A 101 -13.35 -2.44 -5.19
C TYR A 101 -14.24 -1.38 -4.55
N ARG A 102 -13.65 -0.31 -4.01
CA ARG A 102 -14.42 0.85 -3.54
C ARG A 102 -14.73 1.78 -4.70
N GLY A 103 -15.99 2.18 -4.85
CA GLY A 103 -16.41 3.24 -5.74
C GLY A 103 -15.95 4.63 -5.27
N PHE A 104 -16.48 5.69 -5.87
CA PHE A 104 -16.14 7.05 -5.47
C PHE A 104 -16.68 7.37 -4.07
N LEU A 105 -15.77 7.48 -3.10
CA LEU A 105 -16.11 7.77 -1.70
C LEU A 105 -15.81 9.22 -1.32
N THR A 106 -16.63 9.78 -0.42
CA THR A 106 -16.32 11.03 0.25
C THR A 106 -15.12 10.85 1.20
N THR A 107 -14.47 11.94 1.66
CA THR A 107 -13.31 11.82 2.57
C THR A 107 -13.67 11.07 3.86
N LYS A 108 -14.85 11.33 4.42
CA LYS A 108 -15.34 10.68 5.63
C LYS A 108 -15.48 9.17 5.40
N MET A 109 -16.13 8.79 4.30
CA MET A 109 -16.32 7.39 3.93
C MET A 109 -15.00 6.68 3.60
N CYS A 110 -14.01 7.38 3.04
CA CYS A 110 -12.66 6.82 2.85
C CYS A 110 -12.06 6.38 4.19
N ILE A 111 -12.17 7.22 5.22
CA ILE A 111 -11.66 6.91 6.57
C ILE A 111 -12.46 5.77 7.21
N GLU A 112 -13.79 5.80 7.09
CA GLU A 112 -14.65 4.70 7.57
C GLU A 112 -14.32 3.38 6.87
N SER A 113 -13.94 3.45 5.58
CA SER A 113 -13.61 2.27 4.77
C SER A 113 -12.35 1.51 5.22
N ILE A 114 -11.56 2.07 6.14
CA ILE A 114 -10.47 1.34 6.81
C ILE A 114 -11.02 0.09 7.53
N PHE A 115 -12.24 0.17 8.05
CA PHE A 115 -12.90 -0.94 8.75
C PHE A 115 -13.82 -1.76 7.85
N TRP A 116 -13.95 -1.39 6.57
CA TRP A 116 -14.75 -2.18 5.63
C TRP A 116 -13.92 -3.32 5.09
N TRP A 117 -14.60 -4.37 4.66
CA TRP A 117 -13.96 -5.48 4.00
C TRP A 117 -13.89 -5.24 2.48
N THR A 118 -12.71 -4.88 1.99
CA THR A 118 -12.45 -4.43 0.62
C THR A 118 -11.17 -5.04 0.08
N ASN A 119 -10.91 -4.88 -1.21
CA ASN A 119 -9.68 -5.33 -1.84
C ASN A 119 -8.42 -4.61 -1.28
N GLU A 120 -8.59 -3.46 -0.61
CA GLU A 120 -7.50 -2.68 -0.02
C GLU A 120 -7.34 -2.87 1.50
N THR A 121 -8.22 -3.62 2.17
CA THR A 121 -8.21 -3.75 3.65
C THR A 121 -6.88 -4.32 4.15
N VAL A 122 -6.39 -5.41 3.55
CA VAL A 122 -5.09 -6.01 3.92
C VAL A 122 -3.94 -5.04 3.64
N ASN A 123 -4.02 -4.26 2.56
CA ASN A 123 -3.01 -3.26 2.23
C ASN A 123 -2.97 -2.15 3.29
N ILE A 124 -4.12 -1.58 3.65
CA ILE A 124 -4.21 -0.55 4.70
C ILE A 124 -3.67 -1.07 6.03
N TRP A 125 -4.20 -2.19 6.53
CA TRP A 125 -3.86 -2.70 7.85
C TRP A 125 -2.41 -3.20 7.93
N SER A 126 -1.88 -3.85 6.90
CA SER A 126 -0.48 -4.28 6.90
C SER A 126 0.50 -3.10 7.04
N HIS A 127 0.20 -1.95 6.43
CA HIS A 127 1.00 -0.74 6.56
C HIS A 127 0.78 -0.03 7.91
N ILE A 128 -0.43 -0.02 8.47
CA ILE A 128 -0.69 0.49 9.84
C ILE A 128 0.07 -0.34 10.88
N PHE A 129 -0.02 -1.67 10.82
CA PHE A 129 0.76 -2.57 11.69
C PHE A 129 2.26 -2.38 11.50
N GLY A 130 2.71 -2.20 10.26
CA GLY A 130 4.10 -1.86 9.95
C GLY A 130 4.55 -0.55 10.61
N TRP A 131 3.72 0.49 10.57
CA TRP A 131 4.00 1.75 11.26
C TRP A 131 4.10 1.56 12.77
N MET A 132 3.14 0.85 13.39
CA MET A 132 3.17 0.58 14.83
C MET A 132 4.42 -0.20 15.26
N LEU A 133 4.89 -1.14 14.43
CA LEU A 133 6.13 -1.86 14.67
C LEU A 133 7.33 -0.90 14.70
N PHE A 134 7.49 -0.04 13.70
CA PHE A 134 8.60 0.91 13.66
C PHE A 134 8.52 1.98 14.74
N LEU A 135 7.31 2.41 15.12
CA LEU A 135 7.10 3.27 16.28
C LEU A 135 7.56 2.57 17.57
N GLY A 136 7.15 1.32 17.77
CA GLY A 136 7.57 0.51 18.92
C GLY A 136 9.09 0.35 19.00
N LEU A 137 9.75 0.06 17.86
CA LEU A 137 11.21 0.00 17.77
C LEU A 137 11.86 1.35 18.11
N THR A 138 11.31 2.45 17.61
CA THR A 138 11.81 3.81 17.91
C THR A 138 11.71 4.11 19.40
N LEU A 139 10.58 3.80 20.03
CA LEU A 139 10.40 3.99 21.47
C LEU A 139 11.32 3.06 22.28
N TYR A 140 11.51 1.82 21.83
CA TYR A 140 12.42 0.87 22.45
C TYR A 140 13.87 1.38 22.44
N ASP A 141 14.34 1.88 21.29
CA ASP A 141 15.70 2.43 21.16
C ASP A 141 15.90 3.73 21.95
N LEU A 142 14.88 4.61 21.98
CA LEU A 142 14.96 5.91 22.66
C LEU A 142 14.78 5.82 24.19
N ILE A 143 13.87 4.96 24.67
CA ILE A 143 13.45 4.92 26.08
C ILE A 143 14.06 3.73 26.83
N LEU A 144 14.10 2.54 26.22
CA LEU A 144 14.38 1.29 26.93
C LEU A 144 15.85 0.85 26.88
N LEU A 145 16.58 1.15 25.81
CA LEU A 145 17.96 0.64 25.60
C LEU A 145 19.11 1.55 26.05
N ASN A 146 18.84 2.76 26.54
CA ASN A 146 19.84 3.65 27.16
C ASN A 146 21.18 3.82 26.39
N ILE A 147 21.15 4.65 25.34
CA ILE A 147 22.02 5.81 25.05
C ILE A 147 23.57 5.68 25.03
N HIS A 148 24.21 4.53 25.22
CA HIS A 148 25.69 4.46 25.14
C HIS A 148 26.27 4.65 23.72
N ALA A 149 25.43 4.77 22.69
CA ALA A 149 25.83 5.10 21.32
C ALA A 149 26.10 6.62 21.14
N SER A 150 26.93 6.97 20.16
CA SER A 150 27.21 8.37 19.83
C SER A 150 25.94 9.12 19.43
N ALA A 151 25.92 10.45 19.58
CA ALA A 151 24.79 11.27 19.14
C ALA A 151 24.50 11.11 17.64
N LEU A 152 25.55 10.88 16.84
CA LEU A 152 25.45 10.67 15.40
C LEU A 152 24.79 9.32 15.07
N ASP A 153 25.14 8.25 15.79
CA ASP A 153 24.50 6.94 15.58
C ASP A 153 23.00 6.99 15.90
N LYS A 154 22.63 7.70 16.97
CA LYS A 154 21.22 7.92 17.32
C LYS A 154 20.49 8.72 16.25
N LEU A 155 21.15 9.74 15.68
CA LEU A 155 20.58 10.52 14.59
C LEU A 155 20.36 9.65 13.35
N ILE A 156 21.34 8.83 12.97
CA ILE A 156 21.25 7.96 11.79
C ILE A 156 20.13 6.92 11.96
N VAL A 157 20.10 6.22 13.09
CA VAL A 157 19.06 5.22 13.38
C VAL A 157 17.69 5.88 13.53
N GLY A 158 17.61 7.03 14.21
CA GLY A 158 16.37 7.79 14.36
C GLY A 158 15.80 8.26 13.02
N LEU A 159 16.65 8.79 12.12
CA LEU A 159 16.24 9.19 10.77
C LEU A 159 15.81 7.98 9.94
N LEU A 160 16.52 6.86 10.03
CA LEU A 160 16.15 5.61 9.36
C LEU A 160 14.75 5.15 9.78
N LEU A 161 14.48 5.08 11.09
CA LEU A 161 13.19 4.67 11.62
C LEU A 161 12.08 5.68 11.29
N LEU A 162 12.39 6.98 11.26
CA LEU A 162 11.44 8.02 10.85
C LEU A 162 11.06 7.87 9.38
N CYS A 163 12.02 7.60 8.49
CA CYS A 163 11.75 7.37 7.07
C CYS A 163 10.84 6.14 6.87
N PHE A 164 11.10 5.04 7.57
CA PHE A 164 10.22 3.86 7.52
C PHE A 164 8.81 4.15 8.03
N GLN A 165 8.67 4.90 9.12
CA GLN A 165 7.36 5.32 9.64
C GLN A 165 6.61 6.19 8.63
N ALA A 166 7.29 7.18 8.05
CA ALA A 166 6.71 8.04 7.01
C ALA A 166 6.25 7.21 5.81
N CYS A 167 7.06 6.27 5.31
CA CYS A 167 6.69 5.38 4.22
C CYS A 167 5.43 4.56 4.54
N MET A 168 5.34 3.98 5.74
CA MET A 168 4.17 3.20 6.15
C MET A 168 2.90 4.05 6.24
N ILE A 169 2.98 5.26 6.81
CA ILE A 169 1.84 6.19 6.87
C ILE A 169 1.40 6.60 5.46
N LEU A 170 2.35 6.99 4.60
CA LEU A 170 2.04 7.44 3.24
C LEU A 170 1.39 6.32 2.40
N SER A 171 1.88 5.08 2.53
CA SER A 171 1.25 3.92 1.87
C SER A 171 -0.16 3.66 2.39
N SER A 172 -0.36 3.71 3.72
CA SER A 172 -1.69 3.54 4.31
C SER A 172 -2.66 4.65 3.87
N ALA A 173 -2.17 5.89 3.77
CA ALA A 173 -2.96 7.03 3.30
C ALA A 173 -3.35 6.86 1.82
N TYR A 174 -2.43 6.42 0.96
CA TYR A 174 -2.73 6.09 -0.43
C TYR A 174 -3.85 5.05 -0.52
N HIS A 175 -3.71 3.92 0.18
CA HIS A 175 -4.73 2.87 0.14
C HIS A 175 -6.05 3.32 0.74
N THR A 176 -6.05 4.24 1.71
CA THR A 176 -7.28 4.78 2.27
C THR A 176 -8.00 5.70 1.27
N PHE A 177 -7.26 6.59 0.59
CA PHE A 177 -7.82 7.67 -0.23
C PHE A 177 -7.79 7.42 -1.74
N SER A 178 -7.28 6.27 -2.21
CA SER A 178 -7.20 5.90 -3.63
C SER A 178 -8.56 5.91 -4.34
N CYS A 179 -9.63 5.59 -3.63
CA CYS A 179 -11.00 5.55 -4.16
C CYS A 179 -11.70 6.92 -4.19
N LYS A 180 -11.08 7.99 -3.65
CA LYS A 180 -11.73 9.31 -3.55
C LYS A 180 -11.91 9.98 -4.92
N SER A 181 -10.85 10.02 -5.71
CA SER A 181 -10.83 10.55 -7.07
C SER A 181 -9.52 10.17 -7.75
N GLU A 182 -9.48 10.21 -9.07
CA GLU A 182 -8.27 9.97 -9.87
C GLU A 182 -7.13 10.93 -9.48
N LYS A 183 -7.43 12.22 -9.28
CA LYS A 183 -6.43 13.18 -8.82
C LYS A 183 -5.88 12.86 -7.43
N ALA A 184 -6.74 12.41 -6.50
CA ALA A 184 -6.29 11.99 -5.18
C ALA A 184 -5.43 10.73 -5.27
N TYR A 185 -5.84 9.77 -6.10
CA TYR A 185 -5.08 8.56 -6.40
C TYR A 185 -3.64 8.89 -6.85
N SER A 186 -3.45 9.69 -7.91
CA SER A 186 -2.11 10.00 -8.42
C SER A 186 -1.27 10.82 -7.42
N CYS A 187 -1.90 11.74 -6.69
CA CYS A 187 -1.25 12.54 -5.66
C CYS A 187 -0.71 11.65 -4.51
N PHE A 188 -1.56 10.81 -3.94
CA PHE A 188 -1.14 9.91 -2.86
C PHE A 188 -0.19 8.82 -3.35
N LEU A 189 -0.33 8.34 -4.59
CA LEU A 189 0.60 7.39 -5.20
C LEU A 189 2.01 8.00 -5.27
N THR A 190 2.11 9.26 -5.68
CA THR A 190 3.38 9.99 -5.73
C THR A 190 4.02 10.10 -4.33
N TYR A 191 3.23 10.43 -3.31
CA TYR A 191 3.75 10.49 -1.94
C TYR A 191 4.18 9.14 -1.39
N ASP A 192 3.43 8.08 -1.66
CA ASP A 192 3.82 6.73 -1.26
C ASP A 192 5.13 6.30 -1.93
N LEU A 193 5.27 6.50 -3.23
CA LEU A 193 6.51 6.26 -3.97
C LEU A 193 7.69 7.07 -3.41
N CYS A 194 7.46 8.33 -3.06
CA CYS A 194 8.46 9.16 -2.39
C CYS A 194 8.87 8.60 -1.02
N GLY A 195 7.91 8.12 -0.22
CA GLY A 195 8.18 7.48 1.08
C GLY A 195 9.04 6.22 0.95
N ILE A 196 8.75 5.40 -0.05
CA ILE A 196 9.57 4.23 -0.40
C ILE A 196 10.99 4.67 -0.79
N ALA A 197 11.12 5.66 -1.67
CA ALA A 197 12.41 6.18 -2.11
C ALA A 197 13.23 6.72 -0.92
N LEU A 198 12.64 7.54 -0.06
CA LEU A 198 13.33 8.04 1.14
C LEU A 198 13.78 6.92 2.09
N SER A 199 12.96 5.88 2.25
CA SER A 199 13.33 4.72 3.07
C SER A 199 14.50 3.93 2.48
N ILE A 200 14.52 3.72 1.17
CA ILE A 200 15.64 3.08 0.48
C ILE A 200 16.90 3.93 0.66
N LEU A 201 16.83 5.24 0.42
CA LEU A 201 17.97 6.14 0.63
C LEU A 201 18.51 6.05 2.07
N ALA A 202 17.64 6.05 3.08
CA ALA A 202 18.05 5.94 4.48
C ALA A 202 18.75 4.59 4.79
N ILE A 203 18.25 3.47 4.25
CA ILE A 203 18.91 2.15 4.38
C ILE A 203 20.31 2.19 3.75
N TYR A 204 20.44 2.78 2.57
CA TYR A 204 21.73 2.91 1.90
C TYR A 204 22.72 3.76 2.67
N MET A 205 22.29 4.95 3.10
CA MET A 205 23.14 5.89 3.82
C MET A 205 23.65 5.29 5.12
N SER A 206 22.75 4.67 5.91
CA SER A 206 23.12 3.99 7.16
C SER A 206 24.02 2.76 6.91
N GLY A 207 23.68 1.93 5.92
CA GLY A 207 24.46 0.75 5.56
C GLY A 207 25.89 1.08 5.12
N VAL A 208 26.06 2.04 4.20
CA VAL A 208 27.38 2.49 3.72
C VAL A 208 28.17 3.14 4.84
N TYR A 209 27.53 3.96 5.68
CA TYR A 209 28.17 4.62 6.80
C TYR A 209 28.83 3.60 7.75
N TYR A 210 28.11 2.55 8.15
CA TYR A 210 28.69 1.52 9.02
C TYR A 210 29.63 0.55 8.28
N ALA A 211 29.34 0.19 7.03
CA ALA A 211 30.14 -0.75 6.25
C ALA A 211 31.56 -0.21 5.99
N PHE A 212 31.68 1.06 5.62
CA PHE A 212 32.94 1.71 5.29
C PHE A 212 33.45 2.63 6.40
N TRP A 213 33.08 2.37 7.67
CA TRP A 213 33.51 3.20 8.81
C TRP A 213 35.04 3.38 8.87
N CYS A 214 35.81 2.33 8.55
CA CYS A 214 37.28 2.38 8.54
C CYS A 214 37.87 3.00 7.26
N TYR A 215 37.05 3.28 6.25
CA TYR A 215 37.48 3.69 4.91
C TYR A 215 36.69 4.94 4.43
N SER A 216 37.04 6.11 4.99
CA SER A 216 36.35 7.38 4.75
C SER A 216 36.19 7.75 3.26
N GLU A 217 37.23 7.51 2.44
CA GLU A 217 37.20 7.82 1.00
C GLU A 217 36.09 7.05 0.27
N TRP A 218 36.00 5.74 0.51
CA TRP A 218 34.98 4.88 -0.11
C TRP A 218 33.59 5.16 0.45
N GLN A 219 33.51 5.45 1.74
CA GLN A 219 32.27 5.86 2.39
C GLN A 219 31.70 7.11 1.69
N GLN A 220 32.50 8.18 1.55
CA GLN A 220 32.06 9.42 0.90
C GLN A 220 31.69 9.21 -0.56
N PHE A 221 32.49 8.45 -1.31
CA PHE A 221 32.19 8.11 -2.70
C PHE A 221 30.81 7.44 -2.85
N TYR A 222 30.50 6.43 -2.03
CA TYR A 222 29.22 5.73 -2.12
C TYR A 222 28.04 6.57 -1.63
N LEU A 223 28.21 7.35 -0.55
CA LEU A 223 27.17 8.25 -0.06
C LEU A 223 26.84 9.36 -1.07
N LEU A 224 27.86 9.94 -1.72
CA LEU A 224 27.66 10.98 -2.73
C LEU A 224 27.01 10.40 -3.99
N THR A 225 27.50 9.29 -4.50
CA THR A 225 26.93 8.64 -5.70
C THR A 225 25.48 8.23 -5.50
N VAL A 226 25.13 7.61 -4.36
CA VAL A 226 23.74 7.22 -4.10
C VAL A 226 22.80 8.43 -3.97
N CYS A 227 23.27 9.52 -3.35
CA CYS A 227 22.50 10.77 -3.27
C CYS A 227 22.28 11.42 -4.63
N LEU A 228 23.30 11.42 -5.50
CA LEU A 228 23.18 11.97 -6.86
C LEU A 228 22.22 11.15 -7.72
N ILE A 229 22.32 9.81 -7.68
CA ILE A 229 21.41 8.93 -8.41
C ILE A 229 19.98 9.10 -7.88
N PHE A 230 19.79 9.21 -6.55
CA PHE A 230 18.48 9.50 -5.96
C PHE A 230 17.92 10.85 -6.42
N ALA A 231 18.73 11.91 -6.39
CA ALA A 231 18.30 13.23 -6.84
C ALA A 231 17.90 13.22 -8.31
N LEU A 232 18.64 12.52 -9.16
CA LEU A 232 18.28 12.31 -10.56
C LEU A 232 16.97 11.52 -10.68
N ALA A 233 16.84 10.39 -9.99
CA ALA A 233 15.64 9.56 -10.02
C ALA A 233 14.38 10.37 -9.61
N MET A 234 14.49 11.21 -8.57
CA MET A 234 13.41 12.07 -8.11
C MET A 234 13.14 13.24 -9.06
N ALA A 235 14.17 13.83 -9.67
CA ALA A 235 14.00 14.87 -10.67
C ALA A 235 13.22 14.35 -11.89
N LEU A 236 13.49 13.13 -12.36
CA LEU A 236 12.77 12.52 -13.48
C LEU A 236 11.29 12.24 -13.18
N GLN A 237 10.89 12.19 -11.91
CA GLN A 237 9.47 12.10 -11.53
C GLN A 237 8.73 13.43 -11.68
N TYR A 238 9.44 14.56 -11.82
CA TYR A 238 8.79 15.85 -11.96
C TYR A 238 8.09 15.95 -13.33
N PRO A 239 6.77 16.24 -13.36
CA PRO A 239 5.97 16.17 -14.59
C PRO A 239 6.50 17.04 -15.75
N ALA A 240 7.24 18.12 -15.46
CA ALA A 240 7.73 19.01 -16.50
C ALA A 240 8.81 18.38 -17.40
N PHE A 241 9.48 17.31 -16.97
CA PHE A 241 10.51 16.67 -17.80
C PHE A 241 9.94 15.72 -18.86
N GLN A 242 8.65 15.38 -18.80
CA GLN A 242 7.95 14.54 -19.80
C GLN A 242 8.71 13.25 -20.18
N VAL A 243 9.38 12.63 -19.20
CA VAL A 243 10.14 11.39 -19.39
C VAL A 243 9.17 10.21 -19.46
N ASP A 244 9.48 9.24 -20.31
CA ASP A 244 8.68 8.02 -20.44
C ASP A 244 8.73 7.17 -19.16
N SER A 245 7.63 6.47 -18.87
CA SER A 245 7.52 5.67 -17.65
C SER A 245 8.50 4.50 -17.58
N HIS A 246 8.91 3.91 -18.71
CA HIS A 246 9.92 2.86 -18.74
C HIS A 246 11.27 3.36 -18.22
N THR A 247 11.72 4.54 -18.67
CA THR A 247 12.96 5.18 -18.25
C THR A 247 12.90 5.55 -16.77
N LYS A 248 11.79 6.13 -16.28
CA LYS A 248 11.60 6.42 -14.85
C LYS A 248 11.75 5.15 -14.01
N MET A 249 11.14 4.06 -14.44
CA MET A 249 11.23 2.77 -13.78
C MET A 249 12.64 2.18 -13.82
N LEU A 250 13.30 2.22 -14.97
CA LEU A 250 14.65 1.69 -15.14
C LEU A 250 15.67 2.43 -14.26
N VAL A 251 15.57 3.76 -14.16
CA VAL A 251 16.44 4.55 -13.26
C VAL A 251 16.16 4.23 -11.79
N PHE A 252 14.89 4.09 -11.39
CA PHE A 252 14.55 3.75 -10.01
C PHE A 252 15.00 2.33 -9.61
N VAL A 253 14.76 1.34 -10.48
CA VAL A 253 15.20 -0.04 -10.27
C VAL A 253 16.72 -0.14 -10.30
N GLY A 254 17.38 0.55 -11.24
CA GLY A 254 18.84 0.62 -11.32
C GLY A 254 19.46 1.22 -10.06
N TRP A 255 18.85 2.28 -9.53
CA TRP A 255 19.23 2.87 -8.25
C TRP A 255 19.04 1.90 -7.08
N ALA A 256 17.91 1.18 -7.02
CA ALA A 256 17.68 0.18 -5.99
C ALA A 256 18.64 -1.03 -6.09
N ALA A 257 19.09 -1.37 -7.31
CA ALA A 257 20.05 -2.44 -7.56
C ALA A 257 21.51 -2.01 -7.31
N TYR A 258 21.81 -0.71 -7.38
CA TYR A 258 23.17 -0.16 -7.22
C TYR A 258 23.85 -0.65 -5.93
N GLY A 259 23.11 -0.87 -4.85
CA GLY A 259 23.59 -1.30 -3.53
C GLY A 259 24.23 -2.67 -3.48
N VAL A 260 24.03 -3.49 -4.52
CA VAL A 260 24.81 -4.71 -4.70
C VAL A 260 26.30 -4.37 -4.87
N VAL A 261 26.63 -3.27 -5.56
CA VAL A 261 28.01 -2.83 -5.81
C VAL A 261 28.79 -2.51 -4.53
N PRO A 262 28.35 -1.57 -3.65
CA PRO A 262 29.04 -1.30 -2.39
C PRO A 262 29.03 -2.52 -1.46
N THR A 263 28.01 -3.38 -1.51
CA THR A 263 27.99 -4.63 -0.72
C THR A 263 29.11 -5.57 -1.14
N ILE A 264 29.29 -5.82 -2.44
CA ILE A 264 30.37 -6.66 -2.96
C ILE A 264 31.74 -6.04 -2.63
N HIS A 265 31.89 -4.74 -2.89
CA HIS A 265 33.15 -4.04 -2.62
C HIS A 265 33.51 -4.08 -1.13
N TRP A 266 32.54 -3.87 -0.24
CA TRP A 266 32.73 -3.98 1.21
C TRP A 266 33.22 -5.36 1.64
N VAL A 267 32.62 -6.45 1.11
CA VAL A 267 33.05 -7.82 1.41
C VAL A 267 34.51 -8.06 1.00
N ILE A 268 34.91 -7.56 -0.17
CA ILE A 268 36.29 -7.70 -0.67
C ILE A 268 37.25 -6.91 0.23
N MET A 269 36.92 -5.66 0.55
CA MET A 269 37.76 -4.76 1.36
C MET A 269 37.96 -5.26 2.78
N MET A 270 36.93 -5.86 3.38
CA MET A 270 37.00 -6.38 4.75
C MET A 270 37.79 -7.69 4.87
N GLY A 271 38.30 -8.24 3.77
CA GLY A 271 39.04 -9.51 3.77
C GLY A 271 38.14 -10.74 3.70
N GLY A 272 36.92 -10.62 3.18
CA GLY A 272 36.02 -11.74 2.89
C GLY A 272 35.50 -12.48 4.13
N TRP A 273 35.34 -13.80 4.00
CA TRP A 273 34.74 -14.69 5.01
C TRP A 273 35.59 -14.90 6.26
N GLN A 274 36.84 -14.44 6.25
CA GLN A 274 37.72 -14.49 7.42
C GLN A 274 37.37 -13.38 8.44
N ASN A 275 36.64 -12.35 8.00
CA ASN A 275 36.26 -11.24 8.88
C ASN A 275 34.97 -11.55 9.65
N PRO A 276 34.98 -11.49 11.00
CA PRO A 276 33.80 -11.82 11.80
C PRO A 276 32.60 -10.90 11.53
N ILE A 277 32.84 -9.64 11.13
CA ILE A 277 31.79 -8.68 10.80
C ILE A 277 31.09 -9.11 9.51
N VAL A 278 31.85 -9.55 8.50
CA VAL A 278 31.30 -10.02 7.22
C VAL A 278 30.46 -11.27 7.44
N VAL A 279 30.97 -12.25 8.18
CA VAL A 279 30.25 -13.51 8.49
C VAL A 279 28.94 -13.24 9.22
N LEU A 280 28.90 -12.24 10.10
CA LEU A 280 27.70 -11.89 10.86
C LEU A 280 26.65 -11.13 10.04
N LEU A 281 27.08 -10.14 9.23
CA LEU A 281 26.18 -9.20 8.56
C LEU A 281 25.81 -9.62 7.14
N LEU A 282 26.72 -10.23 6.38
CA LEU A 282 26.48 -10.62 4.98
C LEU A 282 25.27 -11.54 4.81
N PRO A 283 25.06 -12.60 5.63
CA PRO A 283 23.86 -13.43 5.53
C PRO A 283 22.56 -12.66 5.77
N ARG A 284 22.57 -11.63 6.63
CA ARG A 284 21.40 -10.79 6.90
C ARG A 284 21.08 -9.90 5.70
N VAL A 285 22.10 -9.34 5.06
CA VAL A 285 21.97 -8.55 3.83
C VAL A 285 21.47 -9.43 2.67
N LEU A 286 22.04 -10.61 2.49
CA LEU A 286 21.58 -11.58 1.48
C LEU A 286 20.15 -12.04 1.75
N GLY A 287 19.79 -12.28 3.01
CA GLY A 287 18.42 -12.61 3.41
C GLY A 287 17.43 -11.49 3.07
N MET A 288 17.81 -10.23 3.31
CA MET A 288 17.03 -9.07 2.91
C MET A 288 16.84 -9.03 1.39
N TYR A 289 17.91 -9.16 0.60
CA TYR A 289 17.81 -9.20 -0.86
C TYR A 289 16.95 -10.36 -1.36
N ALA A 290 17.10 -11.56 -0.81
CA ALA A 290 16.29 -12.72 -1.18
C ALA A 290 14.80 -12.48 -0.90
N ILE A 291 14.47 -11.91 0.27
CA ILE A 291 13.12 -11.50 0.66
C ILE A 291 12.55 -10.49 -0.34
N VAL A 292 13.35 -9.46 -0.70
CA VAL A 292 12.94 -8.41 -1.64
C VAL A 292 12.72 -8.97 -3.04
N SER A 293 13.65 -9.78 -3.54
CA SER A 293 13.56 -10.40 -4.87
C SER A 293 12.37 -11.37 -4.96
N LEU A 294 12.12 -12.16 -3.91
CA LEU A 294 10.95 -13.03 -3.86
C LEU A 294 9.66 -12.22 -3.89
N ALA A 295 9.57 -11.14 -3.12
CA ALA A 295 8.40 -10.29 -3.09
C ALA A 295 8.15 -9.59 -4.44
N PHE A 296 9.22 -9.13 -5.09
CA PHE A 296 9.15 -8.58 -6.45
C PHE A 296 8.71 -9.64 -7.48
N ALA A 297 9.22 -10.87 -7.37
CA ALA A 297 8.81 -11.97 -8.24
C ALA A 297 7.33 -12.34 -8.05
N ILE A 298 6.86 -12.43 -6.79
CA ILE A 298 5.44 -12.64 -6.45
C ILE A 298 4.59 -11.54 -7.09
N TYR A 299 5.01 -10.29 -6.99
CA TYR A 299 4.30 -9.18 -7.59
C TYR A 299 4.20 -9.27 -9.12
N ILE A 300 5.32 -9.48 -9.82
CA ILE A 300 5.31 -9.57 -11.30
C ILE A 300 4.47 -10.75 -11.76
N THR A 301 4.62 -11.89 -11.09
CA THR A 301 3.94 -13.12 -11.48
C THR A 301 2.46 -13.15 -11.09
N ARG A 302 2.03 -12.26 -10.18
CA ARG A 302 0.67 -12.19 -9.63
C ARG A 302 0.24 -13.52 -8.98
N ILE A 303 1.18 -14.23 -8.35
CA ILE A 303 0.93 -15.50 -7.67
C ILE A 303 0.61 -15.19 -6.20
N PRO A 304 -0.46 -15.77 -5.60
CA PRO A 304 -1.29 -16.86 -6.10
C PRO A 304 -2.55 -16.42 -6.85
N GLU A 305 -2.89 -15.12 -6.94
CA GLU A 305 -4.18 -14.69 -7.52
C GLU A 305 -4.38 -15.13 -8.98
N ARG A 306 -3.29 -15.31 -9.73
CA ARG A 306 -3.27 -15.89 -11.07
C ARG A 306 -3.80 -17.32 -11.14
N PHE A 307 -3.49 -18.14 -10.13
CA PHE A 307 -3.90 -19.55 -10.09
C PHE A 307 -5.25 -19.75 -9.43
N VAL A 308 -5.67 -18.82 -8.58
CA VAL A 308 -6.95 -18.91 -7.87
C VAL A 308 -7.73 -17.59 -8.02
N PRO A 309 -8.32 -17.32 -9.21
CA PRO A 309 -9.01 -16.07 -9.47
C PRO A 309 -10.28 -15.97 -8.61
N GLY A 310 -10.28 -15.05 -7.65
CA GLY A 310 -11.45 -14.74 -6.83
C GLY A 310 -11.75 -15.68 -5.66
N GLU A 311 -10.92 -16.68 -5.30
CA GLU A 311 -11.13 -17.37 -3.99
C GLU A 311 -10.70 -16.53 -2.80
N SER A 312 -9.69 -15.65 -2.96
CA SER A 312 -9.44 -14.62 -1.94
C SER A 312 -10.71 -13.79 -1.73
N SER A 313 -11.48 -13.47 -2.77
CA SER A 313 -12.78 -12.78 -2.63
C SER A 313 -13.94 -13.70 -2.16
N LYS A 314 -13.93 -15.00 -2.48
CA LYS A 314 -15.02 -15.96 -2.13
C LYS A 314 -14.89 -16.59 -0.73
N LEU A 315 -13.68 -16.86 -0.23
CA LEU A 315 -13.46 -17.26 1.16
C LEU A 315 -13.84 -16.12 2.12
N ILE A 316 -13.67 -14.89 1.64
CA ILE A 316 -14.00 -13.64 2.31
C ILE A 316 -15.52 -13.42 2.44
N LEU A 317 -16.29 -13.60 1.36
CA LEU A 317 -17.76 -13.43 1.41
C LEU A 317 -18.48 -14.57 2.13
N LYS A 318 -17.83 -15.73 2.31
CA LYS A 318 -18.38 -16.86 3.06
C LYS A 318 -18.22 -16.71 4.58
N ALA A 319 -17.29 -15.87 5.05
CA ALA A 319 -17.10 -15.62 6.48
C ALA A 319 -18.25 -14.80 7.09
N ASP A 320 -18.94 -13.98 6.29
CA ASP A 320 -20.05 -13.14 6.78
C ASP A 320 -21.45 -13.79 6.63
N PHE A 321 -21.55 -14.99 6.06
CA PHE A 321 -22.83 -15.70 5.94
C PHE A 321 -22.98 -16.97 6.79
N VAL A 322 -21.96 -17.36 7.58
CA VAL A 322 -22.09 -18.48 8.53
C VAL A 322 -21.29 -18.19 9.80
N THR A 323 -21.90 -17.49 10.76
CA THR A 323 -22.18 -18.00 12.12
C THR A 323 -22.76 -16.88 12.97
N PRO A 324 -24.03 -16.98 13.42
CA PRO A 324 -24.50 -16.16 14.53
C PRO A 324 -23.67 -16.53 15.76
N ILE A 325 -22.88 -15.59 16.27
CA ILE A 325 -22.35 -15.71 17.64
C ILE A 325 -23.56 -15.57 18.55
N ASP A 326 -24.10 -16.71 19.00
CA ASP A 326 -25.07 -16.80 20.08
C ASP A 326 -24.42 -16.28 21.37
N LEU A 327 -24.51 -14.98 21.59
CA LEU A 327 -24.27 -14.39 22.91
C LEU A 327 -25.47 -14.79 23.79
N PRO A 328 -25.24 -15.52 24.91
CA PRO A 328 -26.33 -15.93 25.78
C PRO A 328 -27.02 -14.69 26.36
N LYS A 329 -28.32 -14.57 26.09
CA LYS A 329 -29.21 -13.57 26.68
C LYS A 329 -29.13 -13.72 28.20
N ARG A 330 -28.51 -12.75 28.89
CA ARG A 330 -28.72 -12.56 30.33
C ARG A 330 -30.18 -12.17 30.53
N ASN A 331 -30.98 -13.14 30.98
CA ASN A 331 -32.31 -12.88 31.52
C ASN A 331 -32.16 -12.03 32.78
N LEU A 332 -32.62 -10.78 32.69
CA LEU A 332 -33.07 -9.99 33.83
C LEU A 332 -34.25 -10.74 34.47
N LEU A 333 -34.00 -11.39 35.60
CA LEU A 333 -35.06 -11.80 36.52
C LEU A 333 -35.10 -10.79 37.67
N THR A 334 -36.07 -9.89 37.58
CA THR A 334 -36.66 -9.24 38.75
C THR A 334 -37.50 -10.27 39.50
N VAL A 335 -37.14 -10.57 40.76
CA VAL A 335 -38.08 -11.10 41.75
C VAL A 335 -37.88 -10.32 43.04
N SER A 336 -38.97 -9.71 43.50
CA SER A 336 -39.12 -9.02 44.77
C SER A 336 -39.13 -10.01 45.95
N CYS A 337 -38.28 -9.76 46.94
CA CYS A 337 -38.61 -9.59 48.37
C CYS A 337 -37.32 -9.21 49.10
#